data_AF-A0A7X1I8Y6-F1
#
_entry.id   AF-A0A7X1I8Y6-F1
#
_cell.length_a   1.000
_cell.length_b   1.000
_cell.length_c   1.000
_cell.angle_alpha   90.00
_cell.angle_beta   90.00
_cell.angle_gamma   90.00
#
_symmetry.space_group_name_H-M   'P 1'
#
loop_
_entity.id
_entity.type
_entity.pdbx_description
1 polymer ?
#
loop_
_entity_poly.entity_id
_entity_poly.type
_entity_poly.pdbx_seq_one_letter_code
_entity_poly.pdbx_strand_id
1 'polypeptide(L)'
;PQPPPPAAPAAPPGRPAPPVAGDAAGRSMDERFYHQVWGMFEDLARTTAAYRGAVDFADARRERELDEILSDPRGRTGGQAEAAREAARARHTQLVDQARAVLDRDLAQLAAEAEVVEPALPPAYAGWDHPVWHGYRMPTQMPMAMRLGDLHLPESPSLRIPLLVRLPLERGLWIDSGRTGRPGDPFADPGRLRGWARETAVAHAARLLAVHPAGEFAVHVIDPAGAASQALAPLVRAGVLAGPPATGARDIVDVLTRLTQRVDLVQMAVRAGVPDALPPHLDTAGQLLVVHDFPHGFDERAVTRLRYLADEGPAVGVHLMLVADREDAAAYGPLLDPLWRSLLRLTPVADDHLADPWVGHAWTYEPPRVPSGSQVLDQVLTRVARARYDASP
;
A
#
# COMPACT_ATOMS: atom_id res chain seq x y z
N PRO A 1 -25.53 -15.59 21.90
CA PRO A 1 -24.19 -16.24 21.83
C PRO A 1 -24.17 -17.33 20.77
N GLN A 2 -23.43 -17.14 19.67
CA GLN A 2 -23.18 -18.21 18.71
C GLN A 2 -22.18 -19.21 19.31
N PRO A 3 -22.37 -20.53 19.09
CA PRO A 3 -21.43 -21.53 19.55
C PRO A 3 -20.07 -21.36 18.84
N PRO A 4 -18.95 -21.65 19.51
CA PRO A 4 -17.64 -21.59 18.89
C PRO A 4 -17.56 -22.56 17.70
N PRO A 5 -16.81 -22.23 16.64
CA PRO A 5 -16.61 -23.14 15.53
C PRO A 5 -15.97 -24.44 16.02
N PRO A 6 -16.30 -25.60 15.40
CA PRO A 6 -15.73 -26.88 15.79
C PRO A 6 -14.22 -26.85 15.65
N ALA A 7 -13.52 -27.30 16.69
CA ALA A 7 -12.07 -27.43 16.69
C ALA A 7 -11.64 -28.38 15.56
N ALA A 8 -10.70 -27.95 14.73
CA ALA A 8 -10.12 -28.78 13.69
C ALA A 8 -9.45 -30.03 14.31
N PRO A 9 -9.50 -31.19 13.63
CA PRO A 9 -8.84 -32.41 14.13
C PRO A 9 -7.33 -32.19 14.28
N ALA A 10 -6.77 -32.67 15.40
CA ALA A 10 -5.35 -32.54 15.70
C ALA A 10 -4.50 -33.21 14.61
N ALA A 11 -3.49 -32.49 14.12
CA ALA A 11 -2.54 -33.01 13.14
C ALA A 11 -1.75 -34.21 13.73
N PRO A 12 -1.40 -35.21 12.91
CA PRO A 12 -0.58 -36.33 13.35
C PRO A 12 0.78 -35.83 13.89
N PRO A 13 1.33 -36.47 14.93
CA PRO A 13 2.55 -36.01 15.59
C PRO A 13 3.72 -35.94 14.61
N GLY A 14 4.38 -34.78 14.56
CA GLY A 14 5.54 -34.52 13.69
C GLY A 14 5.24 -33.85 12.35
N ARG A 15 3.97 -33.57 12.01
CA ARG A 15 3.62 -32.66 10.91
C ARG A 15 3.11 -31.32 11.46
N PRO A 16 3.58 -30.18 10.94
CA PRO A 16 2.94 -28.91 11.23
C PRO A 16 1.46 -28.99 10.81
N ALA A 17 0.59 -28.39 11.61
CA ALA A 17 -0.83 -28.29 11.26
C ALA A 17 -0.97 -27.52 9.94
N PRO A 18 -1.96 -27.87 9.08
CA PRO A 18 -2.21 -27.09 7.88
C PRO A 18 -2.57 -25.64 8.25
N PRO A 19 -2.15 -24.65 7.44
CA PRO A 19 -2.48 -23.25 7.71
C PRO A 19 -3.99 -23.04 7.69
N VAL A 20 -4.47 -22.15 8.56
CA VAL A 20 -5.90 -21.83 8.67
C VAL A 20 -6.09 -20.32 8.56
N ALA A 21 -7.02 -19.91 7.71
CA ALA A 21 -7.37 -18.50 7.54
C ALA A 21 -7.94 -17.90 8.84
N GLY A 22 -7.36 -16.80 9.28
CA GLY A 22 -7.75 -16.08 10.50
C GLY A 22 -7.36 -16.79 11.79
N ASP A 23 -6.27 -17.55 11.79
CA ASP A 23 -5.75 -18.29 12.96
C ASP A 23 -4.86 -17.46 13.89
N ALA A 24 -4.36 -16.31 13.42
CA ALA A 24 -3.58 -15.37 14.22
C ALA A 24 -4.39 -14.87 15.44
N ALA A 25 -3.68 -14.42 16.48
CA ALA A 25 -4.32 -13.91 17.68
C ALA A 25 -5.09 -12.60 17.40
N GLY A 26 -6.29 -12.44 17.97
CA GLY A 26 -7.09 -11.24 17.80
C GLY A 26 -8.50 -11.40 18.37
N ARG A 27 -9.13 -10.28 18.74
CA ARG A 27 -10.47 -10.24 19.35
C ARG A 27 -11.58 -10.32 18.32
N SER A 28 -11.31 -9.92 17.08
CA SER A 28 -12.25 -9.97 15.94
C SER A 28 -11.63 -10.70 14.75
N MET A 29 -12.45 -11.20 13.81
CA MET A 29 -11.94 -11.78 12.55
C MET A 29 -11.10 -10.77 11.76
N ASP A 30 -11.49 -9.50 11.78
CA ASP A 30 -10.80 -8.41 11.11
C ASP A 30 -9.36 -8.23 11.65
N GLU A 31 -9.24 -8.18 12.98
CA GLU A 31 -7.94 -8.10 13.67
C GLU A 31 -7.08 -9.34 13.40
N ARG A 32 -7.67 -10.54 13.41
CA ARG A 32 -6.95 -11.79 13.11
C ARG A 32 -6.39 -11.80 11.69
N PHE A 33 -7.18 -11.43 10.69
CA PHE A 33 -6.70 -11.39 9.31
C PHE A 33 -5.57 -10.38 9.11
N TYR A 34 -5.68 -9.20 9.71
CA TYR A 34 -4.61 -8.22 9.65
C TYR A 34 -3.32 -8.75 10.29
N HIS A 35 -3.40 -9.33 11.51
CA HIS A 35 -2.23 -9.89 12.17
C HIS A 35 -1.61 -11.06 11.40
N GLN A 36 -2.43 -11.87 10.72
CA GLN A 36 -1.92 -12.96 9.90
C GLN A 36 -1.17 -12.44 8.68
N VAL A 37 -1.75 -11.50 7.92
CA VAL A 37 -1.06 -10.88 6.77
C VAL A 37 0.22 -10.16 7.21
N TRP A 38 0.17 -9.47 8.35
CA TRP A 38 1.36 -8.84 8.95
C TRP A 38 2.43 -9.86 9.34
N GLY A 39 2.05 -10.99 9.93
CA GLY A 39 2.96 -12.09 10.26
C GLY A 39 3.62 -12.69 9.01
N MET A 40 2.86 -12.90 7.93
CA MET A 40 3.41 -13.36 6.66
C MET A 40 4.43 -12.36 6.07
N PHE A 41 4.16 -11.06 6.18
CA PHE A 41 5.08 -10.01 5.77
C PHE A 41 6.39 -10.06 6.57
N GLU A 42 6.29 -10.15 7.90
CA GLU A 42 7.44 -10.29 8.82
C GLU A 42 8.26 -11.54 8.53
N ASP A 43 7.60 -12.67 8.34
CA ASP A 43 8.23 -13.97 8.13
C ASP A 43 8.98 -14.01 6.79
N LEU A 44 8.39 -13.45 5.73
CA LEU A 44 9.04 -13.31 4.43
C LEU A 44 10.25 -12.38 4.52
N ALA A 45 10.14 -11.23 5.18
CA ALA A 45 11.27 -10.34 5.41
C ALA A 45 12.42 -11.06 6.16
N ARG A 46 12.07 -11.78 7.23
CA ARG A 46 13.04 -12.47 8.09
C ARG A 46 13.74 -13.63 7.37
N THR A 47 13.02 -14.47 6.64
CA THR A 47 13.64 -15.61 5.92
C THR A 47 14.54 -15.12 4.78
N THR A 48 14.13 -14.08 4.06
CA THR A 48 14.98 -13.46 3.03
C THR A 48 16.21 -12.80 3.63
N ALA A 49 16.10 -12.13 4.78
CA ALA A 49 17.25 -11.57 5.48
C ALA A 49 18.25 -12.65 5.91
N ALA A 50 17.76 -13.77 6.45
CA ALA A 50 18.60 -14.90 6.83
C ALA A 50 19.33 -15.52 5.62
N TYR A 51 18.63 -15.68 4.49
CA TYR A 51 19.22 -16.15 3.25
C TYR A 51 20.32 -15.20 2.73
N ARG A 52 20.01 -13.90 2.58
CA ARG A 52 20.97 -12.89 2.09
C ARG A 52 22.20 -12.83 3.00
N GLY A 53 22.00 -12.81 4.32
CA GLY A 53 23.11 -12.82 5.28
C GLY A 53 23.98 -14.08 5.22
N ALA A 54 23.39 -15.25 4.94
CA ALA A 54 24.16 -16.48 4.76
C ALA A 54 24.99 -16.47 3.46
N VAL A 55 24.45 -15.89 2.38
CA VAL A 55 25.18 -15.69 1.12
C VAL A 55 26.34 -14.70 1.33
N ASP A 56 26.09 -13.56 1.95
CA ASP A 56 27.12 -12.56 2.26
C ASP A 56 28.26 -13.16 3.11
N PHE A 57 27.91 -14.00 4.09
CA PHE A 57 28.89 -14.72 4.88
C PHE A 57 29.72 -15.71 4.04
N ALA A 58 29.09 -16.46 3.15
CA ALA A 58 29.77 -17.40 2.25
C ALA A 58 30.74 -16.65 1.32
N ASP A 59 30.31 -15.51 0.76
CA ASP A 59 31.14 -14.66 -0.10
C ASP A 59 32.35 -14.11 0.64
N ALA A 60 32.15 -13.49 1.81
CA ALA A 60 33.24 -12.97 2.64
C ALA A 60 34.21 -14.07 3.08
N ARG A 61 33.71 -15.27 3.35
CA ARG A 61 34.56 -16.43 3.66
C ARG A 61 35.39 -16.85 2.45
N ARG A 62 34.79 -16.94 1.26
CA ARG A 62 35.50 -17.31 0.02
C ARG A 62 36.60 -16.30 -0.30
N GLU A 63 36.32 -15.01 -0.15
CA GLU A 63 37.30 -13.95 -0.37
C GLU A 63 38.50 -14.11 0.56
N ARG A 64 38.28 -14.29 1.87
CA ARG A 64 39.36 -14.55 2.84
C ARG A 64 40.20 -15.79 2.50
N GLU A 65 39.55 -16.91 2.16
CA GLU A 65 40.26 -18.15 1.78
C GLU A 65 41.12 -17.94 0.52
N LEU A 66 40.65 -17.15 -0.46
CA LEU A 66 41.41 -16.83 -1.68
C LEU A 66 42.59 -15.89 -1.39
N ASP A 67 42.41 -14.89 -0.54
CA ASP A 67 43.48 -13.96 -0.14
C ASP A 67 44.60 -14.66 0.62
N GLU A 68 44.26 -15.61 1.50
CA GLU A 68 45.23 -16.47 2.20
C GLU A 68 46.06 -17.30 1.21
N ILE A 69 45.42 -17.91 0.21
CA ILE A 69 46.10 -18.69 -0.84
C ILE A 69 47.05 -17.80 -1.67
N LEU A 70 46.67 -16.55 -1.97
CA LEU A 70 47.49 -15.61 -2.75
C LEU A 70 48.67 -15.03 -1.94
N SER A 71 48.49 -14.93 -0.63
CA SER A 71 49.48 -14.41 0.31
C SER A 71 50.64 -15.39 0.54
N ASP A 72 50.45 -16.71 0.35
CA ASP A 72 51.52 -17.71 0.45
C ASP A 72 52.46 -17.69 -0.77
N PRO A 73 53.73 -17.25 -0.63
CA PRO A 73 54.68 -17.18 -1.74
C PRO A 73 55.06 -18.56 -2.30
N ARG A 74 54.91 -19.64 -1.51
CA ARG A 74 55.30 -21.01 -1.91
C ARG A 74 54.25 -21.71 -2.77
N GLY A 75 53.05 -21.14 -2.86
CA GLY A 75 51.89 -21.73 -3.54
C GLY A 75 51.42 -21.00 -4.79
N ARG A 76 52.06 -19.91 -5.24
CA ARG A 76 51.49 -19.05 -6.31
C ARG A 76 51.28 -19.73 -7.66
N THR A 77 52.08 -20.75 -7.99
CA THR A 77 52.05 -21.45 -9.29
C THR A 77 52.27 -22.94 -9.07
N GLY A 78 51.22 -23.68 -8.73
CA GLY A 78 51.26 -25.14 -8.59
C GLY A 78 49.87 -25.76 -8.38
N GLY A 79 49.74 -27.06 -8.68
CA GLY A 79 48.45 -27.78 -8.60
C GLY A 79 47.82 -27.82 -7.21
N GLN A 80 48.61 -27.63 -6.14
CA GLN A 80 48.08 -27.51 -4.78
C GLN A 80 47.29 -26.21 -4.55
N ALA A 81 47.74 -25.09 -5.14
CA ALA A 81 47.01 -23.82 -5.07
C ALA A 81 45.68 -23.91 -5.83
N GLU A 82 45.70 -24.58 -6.98
CA GLU A 82 44.49 -24.78 -7.76
C GLU A 82 43.48 -25.68 -7.03
N ALA A 83 43.95 -26.78 -6.43
CA ALA A 83 43.11 -27.62 -5.59
C ALA A 83 42.53 -26.87 -4.38
N ALA A 84 43.29 -25.97 -3.76
CA ALA A 84 42.81 -25.15 -2.64
C ALA A 84 41.74 -24.14 -3.07
N ARG A 85 41.89 -23.49 -4.24
CA ARG A 85 40.88 -22.59 -4.81
C ARG A 85 39.60 -23.34 -5.15
N GLU A 86 39.70 -24.51 -5.78
CA GLU A 86 38.54 -25.34 -6.08
C GLU A 86 37.84 -25.83 -4.82
N ALA A 87 38.59 -26.21 -3.77
CA ALA A 87 38.00 -26.56 -2.48
C ALA A 87 37.28 -25.37 -1.80
N ALA A 88 37.83 -24.16 -1.90
CA ALA A 88 37.19 -22.94 -1.39
C ALA A 88 35.89 -22.61 -2.14
N ARG A 89 35.90 -22.77 -3.48
CA ARG A 89 34.70 -22.65 -4.32
C ARG A 89 33.64 -23.69 -3.96
N ALA A 90 34.03 -24.95 -3.79
CA ALA A 90 33.11 -26.02 -3.41
C ALA A 90 32.45 -25.76 -2.05
N ARG A 91 33.20 -25.26 -1.05
CA ARG A 91 32.65 -24.86 0.25
C ARG A 91 31.68 -23.69 0.15
N HIS A 92 32.01 -22.68 -0.67
CA HIS A 92 31.12 -21.55 -0.94
C HIS A 92 29.80 -22.02 -1.54
N THR A 93 29.86 -22.81 -2.62
CA THR A 93 28.67 -23.39 -3.26
C THR A 93 27.84 -24.17 -2.25
N GLN A 94 28.46 -25.02 -1.43
CA GLN A 94 27.76 -25.81 -0.41
C GLN A 94 27.00 -24.93 0.60
N LEU A 95 27.60 -23.83 1.05
CA LEU A 95 26.94 -22.90 1.99
C LEU A 95 25.76 -22.17 1.33
N VAL A 96 25.93 -21.70 0.09
CA VAL A 96 24.87 -21.04 -0.67
C VAL A 96 23.71 -21.99 -0.97
N ASP A 97 24.01 -23.22 -1.38
CA ASP A 97 23.00 -24.26 -1.65
C ASP A 97 22.22 -24.63 -0.39
N GLN A 98 22.90 -24.72 0.76
CA GLN A 98 22.25 -24.96 2.04
C GLN A 98 21.33 -23.80 2.44
N ALA A 99 21.79 -22.55 2.28
CA ALA A 99 20.98 -21.37 2.54
C ALA A 99 19.74 -21.31 1.63
N ARG A 100 19.93 -21.60 0.33
CA ARG A 100 18.83 -21.68 -0.64
C ARG A 100 17.80 -22.74 -0.25
N ALA A 101 18.24 -23.94 0.14
CA ALA A 101 17.34 -25.02 0.55
C ALA A 101 16.51 -24.70 1.82
N VAL A 102 17.03 -23.84 2.70
CA VAL A 102 16.25 -23.31 3.84
C VAL A 102 15.23 -22.29 3.35
N LEU A 103 15.65 -21.32 2.54
CA LEU A 103 14.74 -20.31 1.98
C LEU A 103 13.59 -20.96 1.20
N ASP A 104 13.88 -21.90 0.30
CA ASP A 104 12.86 -22.55 -0.53
C ASP A 104 11.81 -23.29 0.31
N ARG A 105 12.22 -23.87 1.44
CA ARG A 105 11.30 -24.51 2.39
C ARG A 105 10.39 -23.49 3.07
N ASP A 106 10.95 -22.40 3.56
CA ASP A 106 10.20 -21.34 4.24
C ASP A 106 9.23 -20.64 3.27
N LEU A 107 9.68 -20.39 2.03
CA LEU A 107 8.83 -19.85 0.96
C LEU A 107 7.69 -20.80 0.60
N ALA A 108 7.92 -22.11 0.57
CA ALA A 108 6.86 -23.10 0.33
C ALA A 108 5.81 -23.10 1.46
N GLN A 109 6.24 -22.92 2.71
CA GLN A 109 5.33 -22.77 3.85
C GLN A 109 4.48 -21.49 3.73
N LEU A 110 5.12 -20.35 3.44
CA LEU A 110 4.42 -19.07 3.27
C LEU A 110 3.46 -19.09 2.06
N ALA A 111 3.83 -19.76 0.98
CA ALA A 111 2.94 -19.95 -0.17
C ALA A 111 1.70 -20.77 0.21
N ALA A 112 1.86 -21.86 0.96
CA ALA A 112 0.74 -22.65 1.44
C ALA A 112 -0.17 -21.85 2.39
N GLU A 113 0.39 -20.95 3.19
CA GLU A 113 -0.40 -20.03 4.02
C GLU A 113 -1.17 -19.03 3.16
N ALA A 114 -0.53 -18.40 2.18
CA ALA A 114 -1.17 -17.46 1.26
C ALA A 114 -2.34 -18.11 0.49
N GLU A 115 -2.21 -19.37 0.07
CA GLU A 115 -3.27 -20.12 -0.62
C GLU A 115 -4.55 -20.28 0.21
N VAL A 116 -4.43 -20.29 1.55
CA VAL A 116 -5.57 -20.39 2.46
C VAL A 116 -6.08 -19.01 2.87
N VAL A 117 -5.18 -18.06 3.12
CA VAL A 117 -5.51 -16.72 3.62
C VAL A 117 -6.16 -15.87 2.53
N GLU A 118 -5.56 -15.78 1.34
CA GLU A 118 -5.98 -14.87 0.28
C GLU A 118 -7.47 -15.05 -0.10
N PRO A 119 -8.00 -16.28 -0.32
CA PRO A 119 -9.42 -16.48 -0.65
C PRO A 119 -10.40 -16.12 0.47
N ALA A 120 -9.92 -16.06 1.72
CA ALA A 120 -10.71 -15.78 2.90
C ALA A 120 -10.75 -14.29 3.27
N LEU A 121 -9.95 -13.45 2.59
CA LEU A 121 -9.82 -12.04 2.92
C LEU A 121 -11.16 -11.28 2.72
N PRO A 122 -11.54 -10.42 3.69
CA PRO A 122 -12.71 -9.55 3.54
C PRO A 122 -12.46 -8.48 2.46
N PRO A 123 -13.51 -7.78 1.97
CA PRO A 123 -13.38 -6.76 0.92
C PRO A 123 -12.30 -5.70 1.20
N ALA A 124 -12.10 -5.32 2.47
CA ALA A 124 -11.08 -4.35 2.84
C ALA A 124 -9.65 -4.81 2.53
N TYR A 125 -9.37 -6.12 2.61
CA TYR A 125 -8.05 -6.73 2.43
C TYR A 125 -7.91 -7.46 1.09
N ALA A 126 -9.00 -7.73 0.39
CA ALA A 126 -8.98 -8.47 -0.87
C ALA A 126 -8.59 -7.60 -2.08
N GLY A 127 -8.00 -8.20 -3.13
CA GLY A 127 -7.80 -7.58 -4.44
C GLY A 127 -9.13 -7.26 -5.15
N TRP A 128 -9.13 -6.40 -6.18
CA TRP A 128 -10.36 -6.05 -6.93
C TRP A 128 -10.88 -7.19 -7.83
N ASP A 129 -10.02 -8.15 -8.14
CA ASP A 129 -10.31 -9.41 -8.83
C ASP A 129 -10.93 -10.47 -7.92
N HIS A 130 -10.92 -10.26 -6.61
CA HIS A 130 -11.39 -11.22 -5.64
C HIS A 130 -12.93 -11.43 -5.69
N PRO A 131 -13.44 -12.67 -5.65
CA PRO A 131 -14.87 -12.96 -5.77
C PRO A 131 -15.73 -12.39 -4.63
N VAL A 132 -15.13 -12.03 -3.48
CA VAL A 132 -15.85 -11.41 -2.35
C VAL A 132 -16.62 -10.15 -2.75
N TRP A 133 -16.16 -9.42 -3.78
CA TRP A 133 -16.83 -8.21 -4.26
C TRP A 133 -18.20 -8.48 -4.89
N HIS A 134 -18.46 -9.69 -5.42
CA HIS A 134 -19.77 -10.03 -5.96
C HIS A 134 -20.85 -10.03 -4.87
N GLY A 135 -20.49 -10.47 -3.67
CA GLY A 135 -21.32 -10.44 -2.46
C GLY A 135 -21.18 -9.19 -1.62
N TYR A 136 -20.49 -8.14 -2.11
CA TYR A 136 -20.18 -6.94 -1.33
C TYR A 136 -21.43 -6.32 -0.67
N ARG A 137 -21.29 -6.03 0.61
CA ARG A 137 -22.23 -5.27 1.45
C ARG A 137 -21.46 -4.16 2.16
N MET A 138 -22.13 -3.04 2.36
CA MET A 138 -21.54 -1.94 3.12
C MET A 138 -21.18 -2.40 4.54
N PRO A 139 -19.97 -2.12 5.03
CA PRO A 139 -19.61 -2.46 6.40
C PRO A 139 -20.40 -1.61 7.40
N THR A 140 -20.65 -2.17 8.58
CA THR A 140 -21.30 -1.47 9.70
C THR A 140 -20.29 -0.80 10.64
N GLN A 141 -19.01 -1.14 10.51
CA GLN A 141 -17.90 -0.61 11.30
C GLN A 141 -16.71 -0.41 10.37
N MET A 142 -15.89 0.61 10.61
CA MET A 142 -14.64 0.80 9.89
C MET A 142 -13.69 -0.38 10.15
N PRO A 143 -13.15 -1.04 9.11
CA PRO A 143 -12.18 -2.10 9.28
C PRO A 143 -10.85 -1.53 9.77
N MET A 144 -10.00 -2.41 10.29
CA MET A 144 -8.74 -2.01 10.91
C MET A 144 -7.71 -1.50 9.90
N ALA A 145 -7.80 -1.95 8.65
CA ALA A 145 -6.90 -1.57 7.57
C ALA A 145 -7.59 -1.61 6.19
N MET A 146 -6.86 -1.22 5.14
CA MET A 146 -7.24 -1.48 3.75
C MET A 146 -6.01 -1.89 2.93
N ARG A 147 -6.21 -2.76 1.93
CA ARG A 147 -5.16 -3.11 0.96
C ARG A 147 -4.98 -2.00 -0.07
N LEU A 148 -3.74 -1.53 -0.23
CA LEU A 148 -3.31 -0.57 -1.25
C LEU A 148 -2.61 -1.24 -2.43
N GLY A 149 -2.39 -2.54 -2.42
CA GLY A 149 -1.69 -3.24 -3.50
C GLY A 149 -1.01 -4.47 -2.93
N ASP A 150 0.04 -4.93 -3.60
CA ASP A 150 0.79 -6.11 -3.20
C ASP A 150 2.27 -5.81 -3.09
N LEU A 151 2.96 -6.58 -2.26
CA LEU A 151 4.40 -6.55 -2.08
C LEU A 151 4.96 -7.93 -2.41
N HIS A 152 6.09 -7.97 -3.09
CA HIS A 152 6.88 -9.19 -3.22
C HIS A 152 8.37 -8.87 -3.16
N LEU A 153 9.18 -9.90 -2.86
CA LEU A 153 10.64 -9.82 -2.93
C LEU A 153 11.14 -10.47 -4.23
N PRO A 154 12.33 -10.06 -4.74
CA PRO A 154 12.91 -10.65 -5.94
C PRO A 154 13.13 -12.16 -5.86
N GLU A 155 13.35 -12.69 -4.65
CA GLU A 155 13.57 -14.11 -4.39
C GLU A 155 12.31 -14.96 -4.62
N SER A 156 11.11 -14.37 -4.53
CA SER A 156 9.84 -15.07 -4.76
C SER A 156 8.78 -14.13 -5.35
N PRO A 157 8.87 -13.80 -6.66
CA PRO A 157 7.93 -12.86 -7.29
C PRO A 157 6.48 -13.37 -7.33
N SER A 158 6.28 -14.69 -7.23
CA SER A 158 4.96 -15.31 -7.20
C SER A 158 4.28 -15.21 -5.83
N LEU A 159 5.04 -15.06 -4.74
CA LEU A 159 4.51 -14.92 -3.40
C LEU A 159 4.25 -13.44 -3.11
N ARG A 160 2.97 -13.05 -3.21
CA ARG A 160 2.52 -11.67 -3.05
C ARG A 160 1.86 -11.49 -1.69
N ILE A 161 2.32 -10.50 -0.95
CA ILE A 161 1.79 -10.12 0.36
C ILE A 161 0.96 -8.84 0.21
N PRO A 162 -0.30 -8.81 0.64
CA PRO A 162 -1.11 -7.60 0.62
C PRO A 162 -0.45 -6.42 1.36
N LEU A 163 -0.27 -5.28 0.71
CA LEU A 163 0.12 -4.03 1.37
C LEU A 163 -1.09 -3.46 2.14
N LEU A 164 -1.21 -3.79 3.42
CA LEU A 164 -2.27 -3.27 4.29
C LEU A 164 -1.84 -1.99 5.01
N VAL A 165 -2.64 -0.93 4.91
CA VAL A 165 -2.46 0.30 5.70
C VAL A 165 -3.58 0.46 6.71
N ARG A 166 -3.25 0.94 7.92
CA ARG A 166 -4.21 1.17 9.00
C ARG A 166 -5.26 2.22 8.62
N LEU A 167 -6.47 2.04 9.14
CA LEU A 167 -7.53 3.05 9.12
C LEU A 167 -7.80 3.60 10.53
N PRO A 168 -8.09 4.90 10.68
CA PRO A 168 -8.06 5.93 9.62
C PRO A 168 -6.64 6.13 9.07
N LEU A 169 -6.49 6.66 7.85
CA LEU A 169 -5.19 6.81 7.21
C LEU A 169 -4.30 7.78 8.02
N GLU A 170 -3.17 7.28 8.53
CA GLU A 170 -2.23 8.11 9.29
C GLU A 170 -1.43 9.08 8.42
N ARG A 171 -1.27 8.74 7.14
CA ARG A 171 -0.59 9.57 6.13
C ARG A 171 -1.45 9.69 4.89
N GLY A 172 -1.37 10.84 4.24
CA GLY A 172 -1.94 10.96 2.90
C GLY A 172 -1.18 10.10 1.88
N LEU A 173 -1.73 9.99 0.68
CA LEU A 173 -1.17 9.19 -0.41
C LEU A 173 -0.60 10.11 -1.49
N TRP A 174 0.52 9.71 -2.08
CA TRP A 174 1.04 10.30 -3.30
C TRP A 174 1.13 9.21 -4.37
N ILE A 175 0.29 9.31 -5.39
CA ILE A 175 0.35 8.46 -6.57
C ILE A 175 1.26 9.14 -7.59
N ASP A 176 2.45 8.57 -7.78
CA ASP A 176 3.48 9.13 -8.65
C ASP A 176 3.07 9.00 -10.11
N SER A 177 2.85 10.13 -10.78
CA SER A 177 2.55 10.16 -12.21
C SER A 177 3.76 10.53 -13.07
N GLY A 178 4.92 10.72 -12.45
CA GLY A 178 6.20 10.92 -13.11
C GLY A 178 6.85 9.62 -13.54
N ARG A 179 8.04 9.67 -14.13
CA ARG A 179 8.73 8.48 -14.64
C ARG A 179 9.08 7.53 -13.50
N THR A 180 8.39 6.40 -13.44
CA THR A 180 8.67 5.28 -12.52
C THR A 180 9.44 4.21 -13.29
N GLY A 181 10.70 3.98 -12.94
CA GLY A 181 11.51 2.91 -13.54
C GLY A 181 13.01 3.17 -13.47
N ARG A 182 13.80 2.11 -13.72
CA ARG A 182 15.26 2.22 -13.87
C ARG A 182 15.60 3.30 -14.92
N PRO A 183 16.64 4.12 -14.69
CA PRO A 183 17.10 5.08 -15.69
C PRO A 183 17.36 4.36 -17.03
N GLY A 184 16.61 4.73 -18.07
CA GLY A 184 16.81 4.18 -19.42
C GLY A 184 15.81 3.10 -19.88
N ASP A 185 14.57 3.05 -19.36
CA ASP A 185 13.47 2.39 -20.09
C ASP A 185 12.82 3.38 -21.07
N PRO A 186 13.18 3.36 -22.36
CA PRO A 186 12.65 4.28 -23.38
C PRO A 186 11.19 3.99 -23.78
N PHE A 187 10.54 2.97 -23.21
CA PHE A 187 9.20 2.50 -23.62
C PHE A 187 8.05 2.91 -22.69
N ALA A 188 8.32 3.59 -21.57
CA ALA A 188 7.26 4.13 -20.73
C ALA A 188 6.66 5.38 -21.39
N ASP A 189 5.60 5.21 -22.18
CA ASP A 189 4.76 6.31 -22.68
C ASP A 189 4.26 7.17 -21.49
N PRO A 190 4.73 8.42 -21.35
CA PRO A 190 4.38 9.28 -20.22
C PRO A 190 2.87 9.52 -20.11
N GLY A 191 2.15 9.57 -21.23
CA GLY A 191 0.69 9.74 -21.25
C GLY A 191 -0.02 8.54 -20.64
N ARG A 192 0.45 7.33 -20.97
CA ARG A 192 -0.07 6.08 -20.43
C ARG A 192 0.20 5.93 -18.94
N LEU A 193 1.37 6.34 -18.46
CA LEU A 193 1.72 6.31 -17.04
C LEU A 193 0.83 7.25 -16.21
N ARG A 194 0.60 8.47 -16.71
CA ARG A 194 -0.34 9.43 -16.10
C ARG A 194 -1.78 8.89 -16.11
N GLY A 195 -2.18 8.18 -17.16
CA GLY A 195 -3.45 7.45 -17.22
C GLY A 195 -3.60 6.43 -16.09
N TRP A 196 -2.61 5.54 -15.93
CA TRP A 196 -2.60 4.54 -14.85
C TRP A 196 -2.55 5.14 -13.45
N ALA A 197 -1.87 6.28 -13.25
CA ALA A 197 -1.88 7.00 -11.98
C ALA A 197 -3.29 7.47 -11.60
N ARG A 198 -4.05 7.98 -12.56
CA ARG A 198 -5.45 8.39 -12.36
C ARG A 198 -6.35 7.19 -12.05
N GLU A 199 -6.20 6.09 -12.79
CA GLU A 199 -6.94 4.84 -12.54
C GLU A 199 -6.63 4.26 -11.15
N THR A 200 -5.37 4.27 -10.74
CA THR A 200 -4.92 3.82 -9.42
C THR A 200 -5.54 4.67 -8.30
N ALA A 201 -5.52 6.00 -8.46
CA ALA A 201 -6.16 6.91 -7.49
C ALA A 201 -7.67 6.67 -7.38
N VAL A 202 -8.36 6.43 -8.49
CA VAL A 202 -9.79 6.09 -8.50
C VAL A 202 -10.06 4.75 -7.82
N ALA A 203 -9.20 3.75 -8.04
CA ALA A 203 -9.31 2.46 -7.38
C ALA A 203 -9.15 2.59 -5.85
N HIS A 204 -8.22 3.43 -5.38
CA HIS A 204 -8.08 3.72 -3.94
C HIS A 204 -9.24 4.51 -3.37
N ALA A 205 -9.70 5.56 -4.04
CA ALA A 205 -10.83 6.36 -3.59
C ALA A 205 -12.12 5.54 -3.51
N ALA A 206 -12.39 4.70 -4.52
CA ALA A 206 -13.52 3.78 -4.52
C ALA A 206 -13.42 2.73 -3.40
N ARG A 207 -12.22 2.22 -3.13
CA ARG A 207 -12.00 1.29 -2.00
C ARG A 207 -12.25 1.97 -0.67
N LEU A 208 -11.70 3.17 -0.44
CA LEU A 208 -11.96 3.96 0.77
C LEU A 208 -13.47 4.17 0.98
N LEU A 209 -14.19 4.57 -0.07
CA LEU A 209 -15.66 4.69 -0.01
C LEU A 209 -16.37 3.36 0.31
N ALA A 210 -15.85 2.23 -0.16
CA ALA A 210 -16.44 0.91 0.04
C ALA A 210 -16.13 0.28 1.41
N VAL A 211 -15.05 0.71 2.08
CA VAL A 211 -14.65 0.13 3.37
C VAL A 211 -15.13 0.95 4.56
N HIS A 212 -15.65 2.16 4.36
CA HIS A 212 -16.26 2.95 5.44
C HIS A 212 -17.76 2.66 5.55
N PRO A 213 -18.35 2.78 6.75
CA PRO A 213 -19.80 2.71 6.89
C PRO A 213 -20.53 3.78 6.09
N ALA A 214 -21.80 3.53 5.80
CA ALA A 214 -22.62 4.43 4.98
C ALA A 214 -22.67 5.83 5.60
N GLY A 215 -22.29 6.84 4.81
CA GLY A 215 -22.29 8.24 5.25
C GLY A 215 -21.09 8.66 6.10
N GLU A 216 -20.21 7.74 6.52
CA GLU A 216 -19.07 8.07 7.39
C GLU A 216 -17.80 8.48 6.64
N PHE A 217 -17.83 8.51 5.30
CA PHE A 217 -16.69 8.96 4.49
C PHE A 217 -17.15 9.72 3.24
N ALA A 218 -16.47 10.81 2.90
CA ALA A 218 -16.79 11.67 1.77
C ALA A 218 -15.54 12.00 0.95
N VAL A 219 -15.70 12.11 -0.38
CA VAL A 219 -14.59 12.34 -1.31
C VAL A 219 -14.81 13.66 -2.06
N HIS A 220 -13.82 14.55 -1.99
CA HIS A 220 -13.70 15.78 -2.76
C HIS A 220 -12.64 15.61 -3.84
N VAL A 221 -12.82 16.24 -4.99
CA VAL A 221 -11.89 16.15 -6.11
C VAL A 221 -11.54 17.56 -6.60
N ILE A 222 -10.25 17.81 -6.80
CA ILE A 222 -9.72 18.96 -7.54
C ILE A 222 -9.05 18.42 -8.80
N ASP A 223 -9.53 18.84 -9.98
CA ASP A 223 -9.00 18.47 -11.30
C ASP A 223 -9.01 19.70 -12.22
N PRO A 224 -8.06 20.64 -12.05
CA PRO A 224 -8.14 21.97 -12.65
C PRO A 224 -8.12 21.94 -14.18
N ALA A 225 -7.35 21.01 -14.76
CA ALA A 225 -7.27 20.81 -16.21
C ALA A 225 -8.37 19.88 -16.77
N GLY A 226 -9.19 19.26 -15.91
CA GLY A 226 -10.16 18.24 -16.32
C GLY A 226 -9.53 16.96 -16.88
N ALA A 227 -8.22 16.77 -16.67
CA ALA A 227 -7.44 15.71 -17.28
C ALA A 227 -7.77 14.33 -16.69
N ALA A 228 -8.32 14.28 -15.48
CA ALA A 228 -8.78 13.05 -14.83
C ALA A 228 -10.25 12.74 -15.10
N SER A 229 -10.98 13.59 -15.84
CA SER A 229 -12.43 13.44 -16.10
C SER A 229 -12.86 12.03 -16.54
N GLN A 230 -12.14 11.40 -17.48
CA GLN A 230 -12.46 10.05 -17.94
C GLN A 230 -12.26 9.00 -16.83
N ALA A 231 -11.16 9.07 -16.09
CA ALA A 231 -10.86 8.15 -14.99
C ALA A 231 -11.83 8.32 -13.82
N LEU A 232 -12.22 9.57 -13.51
CA LEU A 232 -13.17 9.93 -12.45
C LEU A 232 -14.62 9.57 -12.78
N ALA A 233 -14.92 9.26 -14.03
CA ALA A 233 -16.29 9.06 -14.51
C ALA A 233 -17.11 8.02 -13.70
N PRO A 234 -16.56 6.88 -13.22
CA PRO A 234 -17.29 5.96 -12.35
C PRO A 234 -17.75 6.61 -11.03
N LEU A 235 -16.90 7.40 -10.38
CA LEU A 235 -17.22 8.10 -9.13
C LEU A 235 -18.28 9.19 -9.35
N VAL A 236 -18.13 9.95 -10.44
CA VAL A 236 -19.07 11.03 -10.79
C VAL A 236 -20.44 10.46 -11.16
N ARG A 237 -20.50 9.44 -12.04
CA ARG A 237 -21.76 8.81 -12.47
C ARG A 237 -22.50 8.15 -11.32
N ALA A 238 -21.77 7.54 -10.39
CA ALA A 238 -22.39 6.92 -9.21
C ALA A 238 -22.89 7.95 -8.18
N GLY A 239 -22.50 9.23 -8.30
CA GLY A 239 -22.93 10.29 -7.37
C GLY A 239 -22.34 10.12 -5.95
N VAL A 240 -21.16 9.52 -5.83
CA VAL A 240 -20.53 9.24 -4.52
C VAL A 240 -19.60 10.35 -4.02
N LEU A 241 -19.32 11.35 -4.85
CA LEU A 241 -18.51 12.52 -4.47
C LEU A 241 -19.32 13.49 -3.61
N ALA A 242 -18.64 14.21 -2.72
CA ALA A 242 -19.25 15.25 -1.87
C ALA A 242 -19.74 16.48 -2.68
N GLY A 243 -19.30 16.62 -3.92
CA GLY A 243 -19.67 17.65 -4.87
C GLY A 243 -19.06 17.36 -6.24
N PRO A 244 -19.35 18.17 -7.27
CA PRO A 244 -18.68 18.06 -8.56
C PRO A 244 -17.16 18.30 -8.41
N PRO A 245 -16.31 17.67 -9.24
CA PRO A 245 -14.89 17.98 -9.26
C PRO A 245 -14.65 19.49 -9.46
N ALA A 246 -13.81 20.08 -8.61
CA ALA A 246 -13.42 21.48 -8.71
C ALA A 246 -12.44 21.66 -9.86
N THR A 247 -12.84 22.43 -10.89
CA THR A 247 -12.03 22.70 -12.09
C THR A 247 -11.56 24.16 -12.16
N GLY A 248 -12.30 25.10 -11.54
CA GLY A 248 -11.95 26.52 -11.51
C GLY A 248 -11.19 26.96 -10.26
N ALA A 249 -10.38 28.02 -10.37
CA ALA A 249 -9.61 28.59 -9.25
C ALA A 249 -10.49 28.94 -8.03
N ARG A 250 -11.72 29.43 -8.26
CA ARG A 250 -12.69 29.70 -7.18
C ARG A 250 -13.10 28.41 -6.46
N ASP A 251 -13.45 27.37 -7.20
CA ASP A 251 -13.89 26.10 -6.63
C ASP A 251 -12.77 25.44 -5.81
N ILE A 252 -11.53 25.52 -6.31
CA ILE A 252 -10.32 25.06 -5.62
C ILE A 252 -10.18 25.78 -4.27
N VAL A 253 -10.24 27.12 -4.29
CA VAL A 253 -10.17 27.93 -3.07
C VAL A 253 -11.30 27.59 -2.10
N ASP A 254 -12.52 27.40 -2.59
CA ASP A 254 -13.69 27.09 -1.77
C ASP A 254 -13.56 25.70 -1.10
N VAL A 255 -13.11 24.67 -1.83
CA VAL A 255 -12.84 23.33 -1.29
C VAL A 255 -11.76 23.37 -0.22
N LEU A 256 -10.61 23.99 -0.52
CA LEU A 256 -9.49 24.08 0.43
C LEU A 256 -9.88 24.87 1.68
N THR A 257 -10.60 25.99 1.52
CA THR A 257 -11.05 26.82 2.65
C THR A 257 -11.96 26.01 3.58
N ARG A 258 -12.95 25.31 3.01
CA ARG A 258 -13.91 24.50 3.79
C ARG A 258 -13.22 23.37 4.56
N LEU A 259 -12.28 22.67 3.92
CA LEU A 259 -11.54 21.58 4.58
C LEU A 259 -10.59 22.10 5.66
N THR A 260 -9.90 23.22 5.43
CA THR A 260 -9.05 23.86 6.44
C THR A 260 -9.87 24.31 7.65
N GLN A 261 -10.99 25.00 7.43
CA GLN A 261 -11.89 25.43 8.50
C GLN A 261 -12.43 24.25 9.31
N ARG A 262 -12.78 23.14 8.63
CA ARG A 262 -13.16 21.90 9.29
C ARG A 262 -12.06 21.39 10.22
N VAL A 263 -10.82 21.29 9.73
CA VAL A 263 -9.68 20.83 10.53
C VAL A 263 -9.54 21.70 11.77
N ASP A 264 -9.55 23.03 11.62
CA ASP A 264 -9.42 23.97 12.73
C ASP A 264 -10.50 23.75 13.81
N LEU A 265 -11.76 23.65 13.38
CA LEU A 265 -12.90 23.46 14.29
C LEU A 265 -12.83 22.12 15.04
N VAL A 266 -12.54 21.03 14.33
CA VAL A 266 -12.46 19.70 14.95
C VAL A 266 -11.25 19.61 15.88
N GLN A 267 -10.10 20.14 15.49
CA GLN A 267 -8.92 20.18 16.35
C GLN A 267 -9.19 21.00 17.62
N MET A 268 -9.84 22.16 17.52
CA MET A 268 -10.21 22.96 18.68
C MET A 268 -11.11 22.17 19.64
N ALA A 269 -12.14 21.48 19.13
CA ALA A 269 -13.04 20.68 19.95
C ALA A 269 -12.32 19.51 20.63
N VAL A 270 -11.44 18.80 19.91
CA VAL A 270 -10.64 17.70 20.45
C VAL A 270 -9.67 18.19 21.52
N ARG A 271 -8.92 19.28 21.27
CA ARG A 271 -7.97 19.86 22.24
C ARG A 271 -8.67 20.38 23.49
N ALA A 272 -9.90 20.89 23.36
CA ALA A 272 -10.72 21.34 24.48
C ALA A 272 -11.40 20.18 25.24
N GLY A 273 -11.29 18.93 24.76
CA GLY A 273 -11.94 17.76 25.36
C GLY A 273 -13.47 17.78 25.24
N VAL A 274 -14.01 18.53 24.29
CA VAL A 274 -15.46 18.71 24.08
C VAL A 274 -15.86 18.44 22.63
N PRO A 275 -15.68 17.21 22.11
CA PRO A 275 -16.04 16.85 20.73
C PRO A 275 -17.54 17.06 20.44
N ASP A 276 -18.41 16.94 21.45
CA ASP A 276 -19.85 17.17 21.32
C ASP A 276 -20.23 18.65 21.16
N ALA A 277 -19.28 19.58 21.34
CA ALA A 277 -19.48 21.01 21.14
C ALA A 277 -19.31 21.45 19.67
N LEU A 278 -19.09 20.50 18.76
CA LEU A 278 -19.02 20.79 17.33
C LEU A 278 -20.34 21.39 16.82
N PRO A 279 -20.29 22.31 15.83
CA PRO A 279 -21.50 22.87 15.24
C PRO A 279 -22.43 21.76 14.73
N PRO A 280 -23.75 21.80 15.02
CA PRO A 280 -24.66 20.70 14.66
C PRO A 280 -24.77 20.41 13.16
N HIS A 281 -24.35 21.34 12.32
CA HIS A 281 -24.38 21.24 10.85
C HIS A 281 -23.01 20.81 10.27
N LEU A 282 -22.01 20.59 11.11
CA LEU A 282 -20.70 20.12 10.66
C LEU A 282 -20.81 18.62 10.32
N ASP A 283 -20.57 18.28 9.06
CA ASP A 283 -20.46 16.89 8.62
C ASP A 283 -19.35 16.17 9.40
N THR A 284 -19.66 15.12 10.16
CA THR A 284 -18.65 14.40 10.96
C THR A 284 -17.92 13.32 10.18
N ALA A 285 -18.30 13.04 8.93
CA ALA A 285 -17.66 12.04 8.10
C ALA A 285 -16.16 12.29 7.91
N GLY A 286 -15.38 11.22 7.80
CA GLY A 286 -14.03 11.29 7.27
C GLY A 286 -14.03 11.89 5.86
N GLN A 287 -12.99 12.63 5.51
CA GLN A 287 -12.90 13.37 4.25
C GLN A 287 -11.65 12.95 3.52
N LEU A 288 -11.76 12.68 2.22
CA LEU A 288 -10.63 12.52 1.32
C LEU A 288 -10.64 13.67 0.31
N LEU A 289 -9.53 14.41 0.22
CA LEU A 289 -9.28 15.32 -0.88
C LEU A 289 -8.36 14.64 -1.90
N VAL A 290 -8.90 14.36 -3.09
CA VAL A 290 -8.11 13.92 -4.23
C VAL A 290 -7.71 15.13 -5.06
N VAL A 291 -6.42 15.34 -5.26
CA VAL A 291 -5.89 16.42 -6.10
C VAL A 291 -5.20 15.79 -7.30
N HIS A 292 -5.70 16.11 -8.49
CA HIS A 292 -5.09 15.75 -9.75
C HIS A 292 -4.34 16.93 -10.36
N ASP A 293 -3.37 16.59 -11.21
CA ASP A 293 -2.63 17.53 -12.06
C ASP A 293 -1.85 18.59 -11.27
N PHE A 294 -1.52 18.30 -10.01
CA PHE A 294 -0.68 19.20 -9.22
C PHE A 294 0.71 19.33 -9.90
N PRO A 295 1.24 20.55 -10.08
CA PRO A 295 0.80 21.81 -9.45
C PRO A 295 -0.11 22.72 -10.31
N HIS A 296 -0.63 22.26 -11.44
CA HIS A 296 -1.45 23.06 -12.33
C HIS A 296 -2.68 23.64 -11.60
N GLY A 297 -2.92 24.95 -11.71
CA GLY A 297 -4.04 25.63 -11.07
C GLY A 297 -3.85 25.98 -9.59
N PHE A 298 -2.68 25.71 -9.00
CA PHE A 298 -2.38 26.04 -7.59
C PHE A 298 -1.51 27.29 -7.45
N ASP A 299 -1.96 28.25 -6.66
CA ASP A 299 -1.11 29.35 -6.20
C ASP A 299 -0.38 28.97 -4.89
N GLU A 300 0.55 29.81 -4.44
CA GLU A 300 1.32 29.58 -3.20
C GLU A 300 0.42 29.42 -1.96
N ARG A 301 -0.72 30.11 -1.93
CA ARG A 301 -1.68 30.01 -0.82
C ARG A 301 -2.38 28.66 -0.81
N ALA A 302 -2.79 28.16 -1.97
CA ALA A 302 -3.38 26.83 -2.12
C ALA A 302 -2.38 25.74 -1.75
N VAL A 303 -1.11 25.87 -2.16
CA VAL A 303 -0.02 24.96 -1.75
C VAL A 303 0.17 24.96 -0.23
N THR A 304 0.16 26.14 0.41
CA THR A 304 0.27 26.26 1.87
C THR A 304 -0.89 25.55 2.58
N ARG A 305 -2.11 25.67 2.06
CA ARG A 305 -3.28 24.96 2.59
C ARG A 305 -3.19 23.46 2.40
N LEU A 306 -2.71 22.98 1.25
CA LEU A 306 -2.48 21.55 1.04
C LEU A 306 -1.49 20.98 2.03
N ARG A 307 -0.40 21.70 2.32
CA ARG A 307 0.56 21.32 3.37
C ARG A 307 -0.08 21.23 4.74
N TYR A 308 -0.84 22.26 5.12
CA TYR A 308 -1.60 22.24 6.36
C TYR A 308 -2.54 21.03 6.45
N LEU A 309 -3.29 20.73 5.38
CA LEU A 309 -4.17 19.55 5.34
C LEU A 309 -3.40 18.23 5.42
N ALA A 310 -2.21 18.12 4.81
CA ALA A 310 -1.39 16.93 4.89
C ALA A 310 -0.84 16.68 6.30
N ASP A 311 -0.45 17.75 7.00
CA ASP A 311 0.19 17.67 8.32
C ASP A 311 -0.84 17.55 9.46
N GLU A 312 -1.91 18.34 9.40
CA GLU A 312 -2.88 18.52 10.50
C GLU A 312 -4.21 17.79 10.28
N GLY A 313 -4.51 17.44 9.03
CA GLY A 313 -5.76 16.80 8.63
C GLY A 313 -5.95 15.37 9.14
N PRO A 314 -4.95 14.45 9.03
CA PRO A 314 -5.14 13.03 9.36
C PRO A 314 -5.64 12.79 10.78
N ALA A 315 -5.14 13.59 11.75
CA ALA A 315 -5.53 13.49 13.15
C ALA A 315 -7.02 13.77 13.42
N VAL A 316 -7.70 14.44 12.47
CA VAL A 316 -9.12 14.81 12.56
C VAL A 316 -9.93 14.29 11.36
N GLY A 317 -9.43 13.25 10.68
CA GLY A 317 -10.15 12.56 9.62
C GLY A 317 -10.23 13.31 8.30
N VAL A 318 -9.26 14.19 7.99
CA VAL A 318 -9.10 14.78 6.65
C VAL A 318 -7.82 14.24 6.01
N HIS A 319 -7.97 13.46 4.94
CA HIS A 319 -6.87 12.79 4.27
C HIS A 319 -6.64 13.38 2.89
N LEU A 320 -5.37 13.42 2.47
CA LEU A 320 -4.96 13.93 1.16
C LEU A 320 -4.52 12.78 0.26
N MET A 321 -4.94 12.78 -1.00
CA MET A 321 -4.37 11.95 -2.06
C MET A 321 -3.95 12.83 -3.23
N LEU A 322 -2.65 12.94 -3.47
CA LEU A 322 -2.07 13.69 -4.59
C LEU A 322 -1.75 12.75 -5.74
N VAL A 323 -2.14 13.13 -6.96
CA VAL A 323 -1.71 12.48 -8.20
C VAL A 323 -0.89 13.48 -8.98
N ALA A 324 0.43 13.31 -8.91
CA ALA A 324 1.38 14.32 -9.37
C ALA A 324 2.71 13.71 -9.77
N ASP A 325 3.39 14.39 -10.68
CA ASP A 325 4.79 14.16 -11.01
C ASP A 325 5.66 15.08 -10.13
N ARG A 326 6.65 14.50 -9.45
CA ARG A 326 7.57 15.26 -8.60
C ARG A 326 8.39 16.26 -9.41
N GLU A 327 8.75 15.94 -10.65
CA GLU A 327 9.52 16.83 -11.52
C GLU A 327 8.69 18.06 -11.92
N ASP A 328 7.42 17.88 -12.29
CA ASP A 328 6.50 18.98 -12.63
C ASP A 328 6.32 19.95 -11.45
N ALA A 329 6.36 19.40 -10.23
CA ALA A 329 6.21 20.15 -9.00
C ALA A 329 7.49 20.88 -8.55
N ALA A 330 8.64 20.63 -9.17
CA ALA A 330 9.92 21.23 -8.78
C ALA A 330 9.93 22.77 -8.86
N ALA A 331 8.99 23.38 -9.60
CA ALA A 331 8.82 24.84 -9.69
C ALA A 331 8.56 25.52 -8.34
N TYR A 332 7.97 24.83 -7.36
CA TYR A 332 7.78 25.35 -5.99
C TYR A 332 9.00 25.11 -5.10
N GLY A 333 10.06 24.51 -5.64
CA GLY A 333 11.34 24.30 -4.98
C GLY A 333 11.25 23.46 -3.70
N PRO A 334 12.14 23.70 -2.72
CA PRO A 334 12.21 22.94 -1.46
C PRO A 334 10.94 23.00 -0.60
N LEU A 335 9.98 23.89 -0.91
CA LEU A 335 8.72 24.01 -0.17
C LEU A 335 7.87 22.75 -0.24
N LEU A 336 8.03 21.91 -1.26
CA LEU A 336 7.24 20.68 -1.39
C LEU A 336 7.92 19.45 -0.82
N ASP A 337 9.22 19.51 -0.50
CA ASP A 337 9.91 18.35 0.10
C ASP A 337 9.26 17.86 1.40
N PRO A 338 8.84 18.73 2.33
CA PRO A 338 8.09 18.29 3.51
C PRO A 338 6.76 17.62 3.16
N LEU A 339 6.03 18.17 2.16
CA LEU A 339 4.75 17.60 1.69
C LEU A 339 4.95 16.19 1.15
N TRP A 340 5.95 15.98 0.30
CA TRP A 340 6.21 14.65 -0.27
C TRP A 340 6.64 13.64 0.79
N ARG A 341 7.36 14.08 1.82
CA ARG A 341 7.81 13.20 2.92
C ARG A 341 6.69 12.83 3.88
N SER A 342 5.64 13.65 4.01
CA SER A 342 4.48 13.33 4.85
C SER A 342 3.48 12.37 4.18
N LEU A 343 3.61 12.13 2.87
CA LEU A 343 2.75 11.24 2.10
C LEU A 343 3.40 9.86 1.84
N LEU A 344 2.58 8.82 1.81
CA LEU A 344 2.99 7.49 1.33
C LEU A 344 3.05 7.50 -0.20
N ARG A 345 4.25 7.39 -0.78
CA ARG A 345 4.44 7.24 -2.23
C ARG A 345 3.97 5.86 -2.70
N LEU A 346 3.16 5.85 -3.74
CA LEU A 346 2.72 4.67 -4.50
C LEU A 346 2.94 4.93 -5.99
N THR A 347 3.16 3.87 -6.75
CA THR A 347 3.42 3.95 -8.19
C THR A 347 2.30 3.28 -8.99
N PRO A 348 1.93 3.78 -10.18
CA PRO A 348 0.92 3.16 -11.03
C PRO A 348 1.42 1.93 -11.80
N VAL A 349 2.67 1.54 -11.59
CA VAL A 349 3.33 0.34 -12.11
C VAL A 349 4.16 -0.31 -11.02
N ALA A 350 4.65 -1.52 -11.28
CA ALA A 350 5.54 -2.20 -10.34
C ALA A 350 6.85 -1.43 -10.15
N ASP A 351 7.21 -1.13 -8.89
CA ASP A 351 8.42 -0.37 -8.52
C ASP A 351 8.94 -0.85 -7.14
N ASP A 352 10.24 -0.83 -6.90
CA ASP A 352 10.89 -1.34 -5.68
C ASP A 352 11.24 -0.26 -4.65
N HIS A 353 10.38 0.77 -4.54
CA HIS A 353 10.64 1.96 -3.72
C HIS A 353 10.21 1.86 -2.26
N LEU A 354 9.52 0.78 -1.86
CA LEU A 354 9.09 0.57 -0.48
C LEU A 354 10.11 -0.30 0.24
N ALA A 355 10.47 0.11 1.46
CA ALA A 355 11.36 -0.65 2.33
C ALA A 355 10.60 -1.17 3.55
N ASP A 356 10.90 -2.40 3.99
CA ASP A 356 10.39 -2.88 5.28
C ASP A 356 11.03 -2.13 6.47
N PRO A 357 10.36 -2.09 7.64
CA PRO A 357 10.85 -1.34 8.79
C PRO A 357 11.94 -2.05 9.61
N TRP A 358 12.31 -3.29 9.27
CA TRP A 358 13.22 -4.10 10.09
C TRP A 358 14.63 -4.15 9.52
N VAL A 359 14.76 -4.67 8.30
CA VAL A 359 16.02 -4.90 7.60
C VAL A 359 16.21 -3.90 6.48
N GLY A 360 15.12 -3.30 6.00
CA GLY A 360 15.13 -2.34 4.91
C GLY A 360 15.29 -3.01 3.54
N HIS A 361 14.75 -4.21 3.35
CA HIS A 361 14.67 -4.79 2.01
C HIS A 361 13.80 -3.92 1.12
N ALA A 362 14.25 -3.71 -0.12
CA ALA A 362 13.42 -3.11 -1.16
C ALA A 362 12.38 -4.14 -1.63
N TRP A 363 11.10 -3.81 -1.44
CA TRP A 363 9.95 -4.59 -1.85
C TRP A 363 9.40 -4.03 -3.15
N THR A 364 9.18 -4.92 -4.12
CA THR A 364 8.45 -4.55 -5.32
C THR A 364 6.98 -4.40 -4.97
N TYR A 365 6.48 -3.18 -5.05
CA TYR A 365 5.08 -2.85 -4.92
C TYR A 365 4.36 -3.08 -6.25
N GLU A 366 3.24 -3.79 -6.24
CA GLU A 366 2.31 -3.87 -7.37
C GLU A 366 1.02 -3.10 -7.07
N PRO A 367 0.62 -2.15 -7.94
CA PRO A 367 -0.60 -1.38 -7.74
C PRO A 367 -1.86 -2.24 -7.94
N PRO A 368 -2.98 -1.86 -7.29
CA PRO A 368 -4.22 -2.60 -7.40
C PRO A 368 -4.77 -2.46 -8.82
N ARG A 369 -5.16 -3.58 -9.44
CA ARG A 369 -5.76 -3.60 -10.78
C ARG A 369 -7.22 -4.00 -10.70
N VAL A 370 -8.09 -3.17 -11.24
CA VAL A 370 -9.45 -3.60 -11.56
C VAL A 370 -9.36 -4.46 -12.83
N PRO A 371 -9.87 -5.70 -12.84
CA PRO A 371 -9.78 -6.54 -14.03
C PRO A 371 -10.41 -5.88 -15.25
N SER A 372 -9.71 -5.91 -16.39
CA SER A 372 -10.19 -5.29 -17.62
C SER A 372 -11.55 -5.87 -18.03
N GLY A 373 -12.51 -5.00 -18.34
CA GLY A 373 -13.88 -5.38 -18.68
C GLY A 373 -14.76 -5.78 -17.48
N SER A 374 -14.23 -5.79 -16.25
CA SER A 374 -15.03 -6.04 -15.05
C SER A 374 -15.92 -4.85 -14.71
N GLN A 375 -17.14 -5.14 -14.26
CA GLN A 375 -18.08 -4.15 -13.72
C GLN A 375 -17.98 -4.01 -12.19
N VAL A 376 -17.00 -4.67 -11.54
CA VAL A 376 -16.90 -4.72 -10.08
C VAL A 376 -16.88 -3.33 -9.45
N LEU A 377 -16.14 -2.40 -10.04
CA LEU A 377 -16.03 -1.01 -9.55
C LEU A 377 -17.38 -0.29 -9.61
N ASP A 378 -18.05 -0.30 -10.77
CA ASP A 378 -19.36 0.34 -10.95
C ASP A 378 -20.44 -0.28 -10.05
N GLN A 379 -20.42 -1.61 -9.86
CA GLN A 379 -21.37 -2.32 -8.99
C GLN A 379 -21.17 -1.96 -7.52
N VAL A 380 -19.92 -1.91 -7.06
CA VAL A 380 -19.57 -1.52 -5.68
C VAL A 380 -19.96 -0.07 -5.44
N LEU A 381 -19.60 0.85 -6.34
CA LEU A 381 -19.95 2.27 -6.22
C LEU A 381 -21.46 2.52 -6.23
N THR A 382 -22.22 1.75 -7.03
CA THR A 382 -23.68 1.82 -7.03
C THR A 382 -24.27 1.38 -5.68
N ARG A 383 -23.74 0.32 -5.07
CA ARG A 383 -24.14 -0.11 -3.72
C ARG A 383 -23.75 0.91 -2.67
N VAL A 384 -22.59 1.56 -2.82
CA VAL A 384 -22.16 2.66 -1.95
C VAL A 384 -23.12 3.83 -2.02
N ALA A 385 -23.45 4.30 -3.23
CA ALA A 385 -24.38 5.40 -3.46
C ALA A 385 -25.76 5.12 -2.85
N ARG A 386 -26.29 3.91 -3.07
CA ARG A 386 -27.59 3.49 -2.52
C ARG A 386 -27.59 3.52 -0.99
N ALA A 387 -26.57 2.94 -0.35
CA ALA A 387 -26.48 2.91 1.10
C ALA A 387 -26.34 4.32 1.71
N ARG A 388 -25.62 5.24 1.04
CA ARG A 388 -25.55 6.66 1.45
C ARG A 388 -26.90 7.35 1.37
N TYR A 389 -27.67 7.11 0.31
CA TYR A 389 -29.02 7.63 0.17
C TYR A 389 -29.94 7.11 1.28
N ASP A 390 -29.91 5.80 1.56
CA ASP A 390 -30.73 5.17 2.59
C ASP A 390 -30.33 5.61 4.02
N ALA A 391 -29.07 6.03 4.22
CA ALA A 391 -28.56 6.56 5.49
C ALA A 391 -28.77 8.07 5.67
N SER A 392 -29.16 8.78 4.60
CA SER A 392 -29.43 10.22 4.68
C SER A 392 -30.80 10.43 5.34
N PRO A 393 -30.89 11.25 6.41
CA PRO A 393 -32.10 11.41 7.20
C PRO A 393 -33.27 12.07 6.46
#